data_AF-A0A258ZZN5-F1
#
_entry.id   AF-A0A258ZZN5-F1
#
_cell.length_a   1.000
_cell.length_b   1.000
_cell.length_c   1.000
_cell.angle_alpha   90.00
_cell.angle_beta   90.00
_cell.angle_gamma   90.00
#
_symmetry.space_group_name_H-M   'P 1'
#
loop_
_entity.id
_entity.type
_entity.pdbx_description
1 polymer ?
#
loop_
_entity_poly.entity_id
_entity_poly.type
_entity_poly.pdbx_seq_one_letter_code
_entity_poly.pdbx_strand_id
1 'polypeptide(L)'
;MSTESPHRMHYAQPITLDDQGMYYTLNRQTGGINNVFRLTYEADEWYLYQLKNTSKAGDMGWVILADQGDYPLMSVDTETIHRLFDKPEFSDPVGAWQLMRNGRYGFGKFTPLSELQPIRYAMVLFSADDILVPLRIEKATDEVLQQLVSLVQSIDQ
;
A
#
# COMPACT_ATOMS: atom_id res chain seq x y z
N MET A 1 32.01 -28.85 11.39
CA MET A 1 30.84 -28.76 12.30
C MET A 1 30.05 -27.54 11.88
N SER A 2 28.95 -27.75 11.16
CA SER A 2 28.05 -26.70 10.73
C SER A 2 27.09 -26.41 11.88
N THR A 3 27.28 -25.29 12.57
CA THR A 3 26.26 -24.78 13.48
C THR A 3 25.28 -23.97 12.62
N GLU A 4 24.12 -24.55 12.37
CA GLU A 4 22.96 -23.85 11.83
C GLU A 4 22.75 -22.57 12.64
N SER A 5 22.89 -21.41 11.98
CA SER A 5 22.42 -20.15 12.54
C SER A 5 20.90 -20.28 12.73
N PRO A 6 20.35 -19.98 13.92
CA PRO A 6 18.91 -20.01 14.10
C PRO A 6 18.33 -19.03 13.09
N HIS A 7 17.49 -19.52 12.18
CA HIS A 7 16.67 -18.65 11.35
C HIS A 7 15.84 -17.79 12.30
N ARG A 8 16.30 -16.56 12.57
CA ARG A 8 15.46 -15.55 13.21
C ARG A 8 14.24 -15.46 12.32
N MET A 9 13.10 -15.95 12.81
CA MET A 9 11.82 -15.61 12.21
C MET A 9 11.73 -14.09 12.23
N HIS A 10 11.91 -13.48 11.07
CA HIS A 10 11.79 -12.04 10.92
C HIS A 10 10.32 -11.75 10.76
N TYR A 11 9.71 -11.21 11.82
CA TYR A 11 8.31 -10.85 11.78
C TYR A 11 8.15 -9.51 11.05
N ALA A 12 7.18 -9.44 10.15
CA ALA A 12 6.82 -8.17 9.52
C ALA A 12 6.34 -7.19 10.60
N GLN A 13 6.79 -5.94 10.52
CA GLN A 13 6.31 -4.89 11.41
C GLN A 13 4.81 -4.66 11.15
N PRO A 14 3.99 -4.58 12.21
CA PRO A 14 2.56 -4.35 12.07
C PRO A 14 2.28 -3.03 11.33
N ILE A 15 1.10 -2.98 10.71
CA ILE A 15 0.55 -1.71 10.23
C ILE A 15 0.00 -0.96 11.45
N THR A 16 0.47 0.27 11.66
CA THR A 16 0.16 1.11 12.82
C THR A 16 -0.36 2.47 12.38
N LEU A 17 -0.75 3.32 13.34
CA LEU A 17 -1.18 4.69 13.05
C LEU A 17 -0.10 5.52 12.33
N ASP A 18 1.18 5.21 12.52
CA ASP A 18 2.27 5.86 11.79
C ASP A 18 2.27 5.53 10.30
N ASP A 19 1.57 4.49 9.87
CA ASP A 19 1.39 4.16 8.45
C ASP A 19 0.22 4.94 7.81
N GLN A 20 -0.56 5.72 8.59
CA GLN A 20 -1.50 6.66 7.99
C GLN A 20 -0.81 7.65 7.06
N GLY A 21 -1.54 8.09 6.05
CA GLY A 21 -1.12 9.20 5.19
C GLY A 21 -1.35 8.93 3.71
N MET A 22 -0.61 9.70 2.92
CA MET A 22 -0.73 9.73 1.46
C MET A 22 0.35 8.86 0.84
N TYR A 23 -0.04 8.14 -0.21
CA TYR A 23 0.83 7.26 -0.97
C TYR A 23 0.67 7.55 -2.45
N TYR A 24 1.68 7.23 -3.24
CA TYR A 24 1.62 7.51 -4.67
C TYR A 24 2.42 6.50 -5.49
N THR A 25 2.14 6.48 -6.80
CA THR A 25 2.93 5.73 -7.78
C THR A 25 3.54 6.68 -8.78
N LEU A 26 4.79 6.45 -9.13
CA LEU A 26 5.46 7.16 -10.21
C LEU A 26 5.25 6.48 -11.55
N ASN A 27 5.00 7.28 -12.58
CA ASN A 27 5.19 6.86 -13.96
C ASN A 27 6.69 6.71 -14.21
N ARG A 28 7.16 5.49 -14.48
CA ARG A 28 8.59 5.20 -14.68
C ARG A 28 9.19 5.87 -15.92
N GLN A 29 8.37 6.27 -16.89
CA GLN A 29 8.83 6.93 -18.11
C GLN A 29 8.97 8.45 -17.93
N THR A 30 8.03 9.08 -17.23
CA THR A 30 7.98 10.54 -17.09
C THR A 30 8.48 11.06 -15.74
N GLY A 31 8.60 10.18 -14.74
CA GLY A 31 8.87 10.57 -13.35
C GLY A 31 7.70 11.29 -12.67
N GLY A 32 6.56 11.46 -13.36
CA GLY A 32 5.39 12.13 -12.81
C GLY A 32 4.55 11.20 -11.92
N ILE A 33 3.82 11.79 -10.97
CA ILE A 33 2.86 11.05 -10.15
C ILE A 33 1.67 10.63 -11.03
N ASN A 34 1.34 9.33 -10.99
CA ASN A 34 0.24 8.75 -11.77
C ASN A 34 -1.01 8.51 -10.91
N ASN A 35 -0.83 7.90 -9.74
CA ASN A 35 -1.92 7.61 -8.80
C ASN A 35 -1.56 8.15 -7.43
N VAL A 36 -2.59 8.61 -6.72
CA VAL A 36 -2.49 9.05 -5.33
C VAL A 36 -3.51 8.26 -4.52
N PHE A 37 -3.06 7.70 -3.42
CA PHE A 37 -3.83 6.92 -2.48
C PHE A 37 -3.76 7.55 -1.10
N ARG A 38 -4.76 7.29 -0.26
CA ARG A 38 -4.78 7.73 1.13
C ARG A 38 -5.20 6.56 2.01
N LEU A 39 -4.36 6.23 3.00
CA LEU A 39 -4.67 5.30 4.07
C LEU A 39 -5.08 6.10 5.31
N THR A 40 -6.29 5.86 5.80
CA THR A 40 -6.85 6.56 6.97
C THR A 40 -7.31 5.52 8.00
N TYR A 41 -7.12 5.82 9.28
CA TYR A 41 -7.78 5.10 10.38
C TYR A 41 -8.80 6.04 11.01
N GLU A 42 -10.07 5.69 10.93
CA GLU A 42 -11.21 6.46 11.40
C GLU A 42 -12.28 5.51 11.95
N ALA A 43 -13.00 5.91 13.00
CA ALA A 43 -14.01 5.08 13.66
C ALA A 43 -13.53 3.64 14.01
N ASP A 44 -12.27 3.54 14.47
CA ASP A 44 -11.58 2.28 14.81
C ASP A 44 -11.34 1.30 13.64
N GLU A 45 -11.41 1.80 12.40
CA GLU A 45 -11.27 0.99 11.20
C GLU A 45 -10.31 1.63 10.19
N TRP A 46 -9.68 0.80 9.36
CA TRP A 46 -8.78 1.24 8.29
C TRP A 46 -9.51 1.37 6.97
N TYR A 47 -9.27 2.46 6.25
CA TYR A 47 -9.87 2.76 4.96
C TYR A 47 -8.83 3.18 3.94
N LEU A 48 -9.00 2.72 2.70
CA LEU A 48 -8.13 3.05 1.59
C LEU A 48 -8.92 3.84 0.53
N TYR A 49 -8.38 4.99 0.15
CA TYR A 49 -8.96 5.85 -0.87
C TYR A 49 -7.98 6.02 -2.03
N GLN A 50 -8.52 6.34 -3.21
CA GLN A 50 -7.76 6.79 -4.37
C GLN A 50 -8.31 8.14 -4.84
N LEU A 51 -7.41 9.07 -5.13
CA LEU A 51 -7.78 10.32 -5.78
C LEU A 51 -8.09 10.03 -7.25
N LYS A 52 -9.31 10.35 -7.69
CA LYS A 52 -9.74 10.16 -9.08
C LYS A 52 -10.38 11.43 -9.59
N ASN A 53 -10.38 11.58 -10.91
CA ASN A 53 -11.26 12.54 -11.55
C ASN A 53 -12.70 12.04 -11.41
N THR A 54 -13.54 12.84 -10.78
CA THR A 54 -14.91 12.51 -10.39
C THR A 54 -15.96 13.18 -11.26
N SER A 55 -15.57 14.13 -12.13
CA SER A 55 -16.51 14.86 -12.98
C SER A 55 -15.96 15.07 -14.40
N LYS A 56 -16.84 15.44 -15.34
CA LYS A 56 -16.39 15.83 -16.69
C LYS A 56 -15.66 17.18 -16.71
N ALA A 57 -15.74 17.97 -15.63
CA ALA A 57 -15.12 19.29 -15.52
C ALA A 57 -13.68 19.24 -15.02
N GLY A 58 -13.17 18.07 -14.63
CA GLY A 58 -11.80 17.93 -14.10
C GLY A 58 -11.72 17.85 -12.57
N ASP A 59 -12.86 17.85 -11.87
CA ASP A 59 -12.88 17.86 -10.40
C ASP A 59 -12.30 16.56 -9.84
N MET A 60 -11.28 16.70 -8.99
CA MET A 60 -10.64 15.59 -8.32
C MET A 60 -11.34 15.29 -7.00
N GLY A 61 -11.64 14.02 -6.74
CA GLY A 61 -12.31 13.57 -5.53
C GLY A 61 -11.73 12.28 -4.98
N TRP A 62 -11.84 12.10 -3.67
CA TRP A 62 -11.44 10.88 -2.99
C TRP A 62 -12.51 9.82 -3.15
N VAL A 63 -12.16 8.71 -3.78
CA VAL A 63 -13.04 7.56 -3.94
C VAL A 63 -12.52 6.43 -3.06
N ILE A 64 -13.40 5.88 -2.23
CA ILE A 64 -13.07 4.70 -1.42
C ILE A 64 -12.81 3.50 -2.33
N LEU A 65 -11.74 2.75 -2.04
CA LEU A 65 -11.38 1.53 -2.75
C LEU A 65 -12.01 0.33 -2.06
N ALA A 66 -13.22 -0.01 -2.49
CA ALA A 66 -14.00 -1.12 -1.95
C ALA A 66 -14.94 -1.70 -3.01
N ASP A 67 -15.48 -2.88 -2.75
CA ASP A 67 -16.70 -3.37 -3.41
C ASP A 67 -17.90 -3.17 -2.47
N GLN A 68 -19.11 -3.10 -3.03
CA GLN A 68 -20.33 -2.65 -2.35
C GLN A 68 -20.48 -3.16 -0.90
N GLY A 69 -20.33 -2.26 0.07
CA GLY A 69 -20.55 -2.54 1.50
C GLY A 69 -19.34 -3.10 2.26
N ASP A 70 -18.27 -3.49 1.58
CA ASP A 70 -17.05 -4.04 2.17
C ASP A 70 -15.93 -3.00 2.20
N TYR A 71 -16.17 -1.95 2.99
CA TYR A 71 -15.35 -0.76 3.02
C TYR A 71 -14.06 -0.91 3.84
N PRO A 72 -14.12 -1.38 5.12
CA PRO A 72 -12.94 -1.42 5.98
C PRO A 72 -11.93 -2.46 5.52
N LEU A 73 -10.64 -2.15 5.71
CA LEU A 73 -9.56 -3.12 5.54
C LEU A 73 -9.42 -3.96 6.80
N MET A 74 -9.40 -5.28 6.63
CA MET A 74 -9.20 -6.27 7.69
C MET A 74 -7.80 -6.86 7.61
N SER A 75 -7.14 -7.06 8.75
CA SER A 75 -5.85 -7.75 8.82
C SER A 75 -5.95 -9.17 8.28
N VAL A 76 -4.92 -9.57 7.54
CA VAL A 76 -4.79 -10.93 7.01
C VAL A 76 -3.85 -11.74 7.90
N ASP A 77 -4.20 -12.99 8.15
CA ASP A 77 -3.37 -13.89 8.94
C ASP A 77 -2.06 -14.25 8.21
N THR A 78 -1.04 -14.62 8.99
CA THR A 78 0.30 -14.92 8.48
C THR A 78 0.31 -16.06 7.45
N GLU A 79 -0.51 -17.11 7.62
CA GLU A 79 -0.54 -18.25 6.70
C GLU A 79 -1.07 -17.81 5.33
N THR A 80 -2.15 -17.04 5.32
CA THR A 80 -2.70 -16.45 4.10
C THR A 80 -1.70 -15.50 3.44
N ILE A 81 -1.00 -14.65 4.20
CA ILE A 81 0.05 -13.76 3.65
C ILE A 81 1.15 -14.58 3.00
N HIS A 82 1.65 -15.63 3.66
CA HIS A 82 2.66 -16.50 3.08
C HIS A 82 2.19 -17.08 1.75
N ARG A 83 1.00 -17.69 1.71
CA ARG A 83 0.42 -18.24 0.47
C ARG A 83 0.33 -17.21 -0.65
N LEU A 84 -0.05 -15.97 -0.33
CA LEU A 84 -0.20 -14.89 -1.31
C LEU A 84 1.13 -14.41 -1.89
N PHE A 85 2.20 -14.40 -1.08
CA PHE A 85 3.51 -13.86 -1.43
C PHE A 85 4.61 -14.92 -1.58
N ASP A 86 4.28 -16.22 -1.64
CA ASP A 86 5.23 -17.34 -1.81
C ASP A 86 5.79 -17.48 -3.24
N LYS A 87 5.39 -16.58 -4.16
CA LYS A 87 5.83 -16.66 -5.56
C LYS A 87 7.25 -16.10 -5.74
N PRO A 88 8.06 -16.65 -6.67
CA PRO A 88 9.44 -16.20 -6.88
C PRO A 88 9.60 -14.70 -7.12
N GLU A 89 8.63 -14.04 -7.75
CA GLU A 89 8.65 -12.58 -7.99
C GLU A 89 8.62 -11.73 -6.70
N PHE A 90 8.26 -12.32 -5.56
CA PHE A 90 8.24 -11.68 -4.25
C PHE A 90 9.41 -12.10 -3.34
N SER A 91 10.28 -13.00 -3.82
CA SER A 91 11.37 -13.56 -3.03
C SER A 91 12.55 -12.59 -2.81
N ASP A 92 12.63 -11.52 -3.60
CA ASP A 92 13.65 -10.48 -3.49
C ASP A 92 13.01 -9.08 -3.49
N PRO A 93 13.27 -8.21 -2.49
CA PRO A 93 14.14 -8.39 -1.33
C PRO A 93 13.62 -9.40 -0.30
N VAL A 94 14.53 -10.02 0.45
CA VAL A 94 14.21 -10.88 1.60
C VAL A 94 13.65 -10.04 2.75
N GLY A 95 12.52 -10.45 3.29
CA GLY A 95 11.84 -9.79 4.40
C GLY A 95 10.49 -10.42 4.66
N ALA A 96 9.58 -9.65 5.27
CA ALA A 96 8.27 -10.14 5.65
C ALA A 96 7.18 -9.11 5.33
N TRP A 97 6.02 -9.60 4.91
CA TRP A 97 4.85 -8.78 4.58
C TRP A 97 3.85 -8.77 5.74
N GLN A 98 3.24 -7.60 5.95
CA GLN A 98 1.93 -7.43 6.58
C GLN A 98 0.94 -7.01 5.50
N LEU A 99 -0.32 -7.40 5.65
CA LEU A 99 -1.38 -7.08 4.71
C LEU A 99 -2.69 -6.82 5.45
N MET A 100 -3.37 -5.75 5.08
CA MET A 100 -4.80 -5.57 5.35
C MET A 100 -5.55 -5.54 4.02
N ARG A 101 -6.77 -6.08 3.96
CA ARG A 101 -7.59 -6.08 2.75
C ARG A 101 -9.08 -6.02 3.06
N ASN A 102 -9.85 -5.49 2.11
CA ASN A 102 -11.24 -5.85 1.93
C ASN A 102 -11.35 -6.91 0.81
N GLY A 103 -12.55 -7.10 0.28
CA GLY A 103 -12.86 -8.10 -0.74
C GLY A 103 -12.12 -7.88 -2.05
N ARG A 104 -11.71 -6.64 -2.36
CA ARG A 104 -11.11 -6.28 -3.66
C ARG A 104 -9.75 -5.61 -3.56
N TYR A 105 -9.48 -4.85 -2.52
CA TYR A 105 -8.28 -4.02 -2.38
C TYR A 105 -7.56 -4.32 -1.07
N GLY A 106 -6.24 -4.20 -1.09
CA GLY A 106 -5.44 -4.29 0.13
C GLY A 106 -4.26 -3.34 0.14
N PHE A 107 -3.77 -3.14 1.34
CA PHE A 107 -2.59 -2.34 1.65
C PHE A 107 -1.56 -3.25 2.30
N GLY A 108 -0.40 -3.39 1.64
CA GLY A 108 0.71 -4.20 2.08
C GLY A 108 1.85 -3.33 2.62
N LYS A 109 2.43 -3.75 3.75
CA LYS A 109 3.66 -3.20 4.32
C LYS A 109 4.72 -4.29 4.34
N PHE A 110 5.84 -4.03 3.68
CA PHE A 110 6.98 -4.93 3.62
C PHE A 110 8.11 -4.44 4.51
N THR A 111 8.51 -5.27 5.46
CA THR A 111 9.67 -5.05 6.32
C THR A 111 10.85 -5.88 5.79
N PRO A 112 11.89 -5.23 5.24
CA PRO A 112 13.08 -5.95 4.80
C PRO A 112 13.81 -6.59 5.99
N LEU A 113 14.54 -7.68 5.72
CA LEU A 113 15.41 -8.32 6.72
C LEU A 113 16.60 -7.43 7.10
N SER A 114 17.13 -6.67 6.14
CA SER A 114 18.20 -5.71 6.37
C SER A 114 17.63 -4.36 6.78
N GLU A 115 18.04 -3.87 7.96
CA GLU A 115 17.67 -2.53 8.46
C GLU A 115 18.22 -1.38 7.59
N LEU A 116 19.19 -1.66 6.70
CA LEU A 116 19.70 -0.70 5.73
C LEU A 116 18.73 -0.48 4.56
N GLN A 117 17.77 -1.37 4.37
CA GLN A 117 16.75 -1.21 3.34
C GLN A 117 15.50 -0.55 3.94
N PRO A 118 14.87 0.38 3.20
CA PRO A 118 13.66 1.02 3.67
C PRO A 118 12.47 0.06 3.63
N ILE A 119 11.50 0.30 4.53
CA ILE A 119 10.15 -0.27 4.43
C ILE A 119 9.56 0.07 3.07
N ARG A 120 8.84 -0.89 2.48
CA ARG A 120 8.16 -0.72 1.20
C ARG A 120 6.67 -0.94 1.37
N TYR A 121 5.89 -0.32 0.51
CA TYR A 121 4.43 -0.41 0.55
C TYR A 121 3.89 -0.87 -0.80
N ALA A 122 2.73 -1.52 -0.77
CA ALA A 122 2.02 -1.93 -1.96
C ALA A 122 0.51 -1.69 -1.82
N MET A 123 -0.12 -1.28 -2.92
CA MET A 123 -1.55 -1.42 -3.12
C MET A 123 -1.76 -2.73 -3.88
N VAL A 124 -2.66 -3.58 -3.40
CA VAL A 124 -2.87 -4.91 -3.96
C VAL A 124 -4.32 -5.04 -4.42
N LEU A 125 -4.51 -5.48 -5.66
CA LEU A 125 -5.84 -5.83 -6.18
C LEU A 125 -6.04 -7.35 -6.07
N PHE A 126 -7.20 -7.75 -5.57
CA PHE A 126 -7.59 -9.15 -5.39
C PHE A 126 -8.67 -9.58 -6.38
N SER A 127 -8.65 -10.88 -6.71
CA SER A 127 -9.79 -11.62 -7.26
C SER A 127 -10.04 -12.79 -6.34
N ALA A 128 -11.11 -12.71 -5.56
CA ALA A 128 -11.35 -13.63 -4.45
C ALA A 128 -10.11 -13.73 -3.54
N ASP A 129 -9.47 -14.88 -3.49
CA ASP A 129 -8.32 -15.15 -2.61
C ASP A 129 -6.96 -14.99 -3.29
N ASP A 130 -6.93 -14.59 -4.55
CA ASP A 130 -5.70 -14.43 -5.33
C ASP A 130 -5.31 -12.96 -5.55
N ILE A 131 -4.00 -12.70 -5.52
CA ILE A 131 -3.43 -11.41 -5.95
C ILE A 131 -3.48 -11.32 -7.47
N LEU A 132 -4.17 -10.30 -7.97
CA LEU A 132 -4.13 -9.93 -9.39
C LEU A 132 -2.94 -9.05 -9.71
N VAL A 133 -2.80 -7.93 -8.98
CA VAL A 133 -1.77 -6.92 -9.26
C VAL A 133 -1.25 -6.34 -7.95
N PRO A 134 0.05 -6.52 -7.63
CA PRO A 134 0.73 -5.74 -6.61
C PRO A 134 1.32 -4.48 -7.25
N LEU A 135 0.85 -3.32 -6.80
CA LEU A 135 1.35 -2.02 -7.22
C LEU A 135 2.22 -1.44 -6.13
N ARG A 136 3.53 -1.33 -6.37
CA ARG A 136 4.44 -0.66 -5.43
C ARG A 136 4.06 0.81 -5.32
N ILE A 137 3.85 1.27 -4.08
CA ILE A 137 3.54 2.66 -3.75
C ILE A 137 4.61 3.23 -2.83
N GLU A 138 4.75 4.54 -2.85
CA GLU A 138 5.68 5.29 -2.00
C GLU A 138 4.88 6.16 -1.05
N LYS A 139 5.30 6.21 0.22
CA LYS A 139 4.71 7.13 1.18
C LYS A 139 5.16 8.56 0.84
N ALA A 140 4.22 9.49 0.75
CA ALA A 140 4.54 10.88 0.47
C ALA A 140 5.32 11.51 1.63
N THR A 141 6.43 12.17 1.31
CA THR A 141 7.11 13.07 2.24
C THR A 141 6.44 14.44 2.24
N ASP A 142 6.80 15.31 3.18
CA ASP A 142 6.25 16.66 3.27
C ASP A 142 6.47 17.46 1.97
N GLU A 143 7.62 17.28 1.30
CA GLU A 143 7.91 17.93 0.03
C GLU A 143 6.97 17.46 -1.09
N VAL A 144 6.70 16.15 -1.16
CA VAL A 144 5.76 15.58 -2.14
C VAL A 144 4.33 16.00 -1.82
N LEU A 145 3.96 16.08 -0.54
CA LEU A 145 2.66 16.58 -0.11
C LEU A 145 2.44 18.03 -0.58
N GLN A 146 3.44 18.90 -0.46
CA GLN A 146 3.35 20.28 -0.98
C GLN A 146 3.15 20.32 -2.50
N GLN A 147 3.82 19.42 -3.25
CA GLN A 147 3.61 19.29 -4.70
C GLN A 147 2.21 18.76 -5.04
N LEU A 148 1.67 17.84 -4.25
CA LEU A 148 0.32 17.32 -4.45
C LEU A 148 -0.74 18.38 -4.14
N VAL A 149 -0.56 19.18 -3.09
CA VAL A 149 -1.47 20.27 -2.73
C VAL A 149 -1.49 21.35 -3.83
N SER A 150 -0.34 21.71 -4.39
CA SER A 150 -0.31 22.66 -5.51
C SER A 150 -0.94 22.08 -6.80
N LEU A 151 -0.90 20.77 -6.98
CA LEU A 151 -1.58 20.08 -8.08
C LEU A 151 -3.11 20.11 -7.93
N VAL A 152 -3.60 20.05 -6.70
CA VAL A 152 -5.04 20.15 -6.40
C VAL A 152 -5.50 21.61 -6.49
N GLN A 153 -4.69 22.57 -6.04
CA GLN A 153 -5.03 24.01 -6.04
C GLN A 153 -4.90 24.69 -7.42
N SER A 154 -4.04 24.18 -8.31
CA SER A 154 -3.90 24.73 -9.68
C SER A 154 -5.04 24.35 -10.62
N ILE A 155 -5.96 23.49 -10.18
CA ILE A 155 -7.18 23.11 -10.89
C ILE A 155 -8.34 24.07 -10.55
N ASP A 156 -8.23 24.84 -9.47
CA ASP A 156 -9.24 25.81 -9.00
C ASP A 156 -9.03 27.25 -9.56
N GLN A 157 -8.12 27.47 -10.51
CA GLN A 157 -7.88 28.75 -11.19
C GLN A 157 -8.19 28.69 -12.69
#